data_AF-A0A527ZAL0-F1
#
_entry.id   AF-A0A527ZAL0-F1
#
_cell.length_a   1.000
_cell.length_b   1.000
_cell.length_c   1.000
_cell.angle_alpha   90.00
_cell.angle_beta   90.00
_cell.angle_gamma   90.00
#
_symmetry.space_group_name_H-M   'P 1'
#
loop_
_entity.id
_entity.type
_entity.pdbx_description
1 polymer ?
#
loop_
_entity_poly.entity_id
_entity_poly.type
_entity_poly.pdbx_seq_one_letter_code
_entity_poly.pdbx_strand_id
1 'polypeptide(L)' 'MASDIKRIAAIIAAEITARPEQAAAAIGLLDEGATVPFVARYRKEVTGGLDDTQLRLLAERLAYL' A
#
# COMPACT_ATOMS: atom_id res chain seq x y z
N MET A 1 9.97 -8.81 10.61
CA MET A 1 10.10 -7.74 11.63
C MET A 1 9.70 -6.40 11.03
N ALA A 2 9.40 -5.38 11.84
CA ALA A 2 9.02 -4.04 11.35
C ALA A 2 10.07 -3.38 10.42
N SER A 3 11.31 -3.87 10.40
CA SER A 3 12.36 -3.51 9.44
C SER A 3 12.04 -3.91 8.00
N ASP A 4 11.35 -5.03 7.81
CA ASP A 4 11.12 -5.63 6.50
C ASP A 4 9.99 -4.90 5.76
N ILE A 5 8.95 -4.51 6.50
CA ILE A 5 7.82 -3.72 5.97
C ILE A 5 8.31 -2.37 5.43
N LYS A 6 9.20 -1.67 6.14
CA LYS A 6 9.76 -0.39 5.65
C LYS A 6 10.50 -0.56 4.34
N ARG A 7 11.24 -1.66 4.18
CA ARG A 7 11.97 -1.98 2.95
C ARG A 7 11.02 -2.33 1.81
N ILE A 8 10.05 -3.21 2.05
CA ILE A 8 9.04 -3.63 1.06
C ILE A 8 8.22 -2.42 0.61
N ALA A 9 7.76 -1.59 1.55
CA ALA A 9 7.02 -0.36 1.26
C ALA A 9 7.82 0.61 0.38
N ALA A 10 9.12 0.77 0.63
CA ALA A 10 9.97 1.62 -0.19
C ALA A 10 10.13 1.09 -1.63
N ILE A 11 10.27 -0.23 -1.80
CA ILE A 11 10.35 -0.87 -3.12
C ILE A 11 9.04 -0.65 -3.89
N ILE A 12 7.91 -1.01 -3.29
CA ILE A 12 6.61 -0.93 -3.95
C ILE A 12 6.22 0.53 -4.22
N ALA A 13 6.52 1.45 -3.30
CA ALA A 13 6.23 2.88 -3.49
C ALA A 13 6.94 3.46 -4.72
N ALA A 14 8.18 3.03 -5.00
CA ALA A 14 8.90 3.43 -6.21
C ALA A 14 8.21 2.91 -7.49
N GLU A 15 7.66 1.69 -7.46
CA GLU A 15 6.97 1.08 -8.61
C GLU A 15 5.60 1.74 -8.89
N ILE A 16 4.88 2.16 -7.86
CA ILE A 16 3.54 2.78 -8.00
C ILE A 16 3.58 4.32 -8.05
N THR A 17 4.77 4.93 -8.10
CA THR A 17 4.97 6.39 -8.06
C THR A 17 4.29 7.04 -6.84
N ALA A 18 4.57 6.50 -5.66
CA ALA A 18 4.06 6.99 -4.39
C ALA A 18 5.20 7.21 -3.39
N ARG A 19 4.88 7.80 -2.23
CA ARG A 19 5.83 7.91 -1.13
C ARG A 19 5.82 6.62 -0.30
N PRO A 20 6.98 6.20 0.27
CA PRO A 20 7.04 5.00 1.12
C PRO A 20 6.03 4.98 2.26
N GLU A 21 5.74 6.13 2.87
CA GLU A 21 4.71 6.25 3.90
C GLU A 21 3.29 5.92 3.42
N GLN A 22 2.97 6.23 2.16
CA GLN A 22 1.67 5.92 1.56
C GLN A 22 1.52 4.42 1.32
N ALA A 23 2.58 3.78 0.81
CA ALA A 23 2.62 2.34 0.62
C ALA A 23 2.57 1.61 1.98
N ALA A 24 3.33 2.07 2.98
CA ALA A 24 3.29 1.50 4.32
C ALA A 24 1.91 1.60 4.97
N ALA A 25 1.23 2.74 4.82
CA ALA A 25 -0.13 2.93 5.32
C ALA A 25 -1.13 1.99 4.62
N ALA A 26 -1.01 1.83 3.30
CA ALA A 26 -1.85 0.89 2.55
C ALA A 26 -1.58 -0.56 2.95
N ILE A 27 -0.32 -0.98 3.10
CA ILE A 27 0.06 -2.33 3.56
C ILE A 27 -0.57 -2.60 4.93
N GLY A 28 -0.46 -1.67 5.88
CA GLY A 28 -1.06 -1.84 7.22
C GLY A 28 -2.58 -2.06 7.16
N LEU A 29 -3.29 -1.30 6.32
CA LEU A 29 -4.73 -1.50 6.12
C LEU A 29 -5.06 -2.86 5.52
N LEU A 30 -4.25 -3.34 4.57
CA LEU A 30 -4.45 -4.67 3.96
C LEU A 30 -4.15 -5.79 4.97
N ASP A 31 -3.12 -5.65 5.80
CA ASP A 31 -2.78 -6.59 6.88
C ASP A 31 -3.90 -6.66 7.94
N GLU A 32 -4.60 -5.55 8.18
CA GLU A 32 -5.81 -5.48 9.03
C GLU A 32 -7.05 -6.10 8.36
N GLY A 33 -6.93 -6.58 7.12
CA GLY A 33 -8.01 -7.25 6.37
C GLY A 33 -8.86 -6.31 5.50
N ALA A 34 -8.46 -5.07 5.31
CA ALA A 34 -9.13 -4.20 4.35
C ALA A 34 -8.92 -4.71 2.91
N THR A 35 -9.90 -4.50 2.04
CA THR A 35 -9.79 -4.84 0.61
C THR A 35 -9.37 -3.62 -0.19
N VAL A 36 -8.72 -3.83 -1.34
CA VAL A 36 -8.33 -2.75 -2.26
C VAL A 36 -9.51 -1.80 -2.60
N PRO A 37 -10.70 -2.29 -3.00
CA PRO A 37 -11.84 -1.41 -3.28
C PRO A 37 -12.30 -0.61 -2.06
N PHE A 38 -12.21 -1.19 -0.85
CA PHE A 38 -12.54 -0.50 0.39
C PHE A 38 -11.54 0.62 0.69
N VAL A 39 -10.24 0.35 0.59
CA VAL A 39 -9.18 1.34 0.84
C VAL A 39 -9.28 2.49 -0.17
N ALA A 40 -9.41 2.17 -1.46
CA ALA A 40 -9.54 3.15 -2.54
C ALA A 40 -10.73 4.10 -2.37
N ARG A 41 -11.81 3.65 -1.71
CA ARG A 41 -13.05 4.42 -1.53
C ARG A 41 -13.16 5.12 -0.18
N TYR A 42 -12.70 4.48 0.90
CA TYR A 42 -13.00 4.91 2.29
C TYR A 42 -11.76 5.22 3.14
N ARG A 43 -10.54 5.06 2.60
CA ARG A 43 -9.29 5.31 3.33
C ARG A 43 -8.29 6.15 2.54
N LYS A 44 -8.77 6.96 1.58
CA LYS A 44 -7.92 7.84 0.76
C LYS A 44 -7.05 8.77 1.60
N GLU A 45 -7.58 9.33 2.68
CA GLU A 45 -6.81 10.25 3.53
C GLU A 45 -5.66 9.54 4.26
N VAL A 46 -5.87 8.29 4.67
CA VAL A 46 -4.86 7.46 5.35
C VAL A 46 -3.73 7.07 4.41
N THR A 47 -4.04 6.77 3.15
CA THR A 47 -3.04 6.41 2.13
C THR A 47 -2.45 7.63 1.41
N GLY A 48 -2.83 8.85 1.77
CA GLY A 48 -2.42 10.07 1.06
C GLY A 48 -2.93 10.14 -0.38
N GLY A 49 -4.04 9.47 -0.68
CA GLY A 49 -4.75 9.59 -1.95
C GLY A 49 -4.41 8.53 -2.99
N LEU A 50 -3.85 7.37 -2.61
CA LEU A 50 -3.62 6.28 -3.56
C LEU A 50 -4.91 5.88 -4.29
N ASP A 51 -4.82 5.76 -5.61
CA ASP A 51 -5.93 5.34 -6.44
C ASP A 51 -6.06 3.80 -6.55
N ASP A 52 -7.15 3.34 -7.18
CA ASP A 52 -7.44 1.90 -7.32
C ASP A 52 -6.35 1.16 -8.10
N THR A 53 -5.75 1.79 -9.11
CA THR A 53 -4.67 1.19 -9.91
C THR A 53 -3.41 1.00 -9.07
N GLN A 54 -3.02 2.04 -8.33
CA GLN A 54 -1.87 2.01 -7.43
C GLN A 54 -2.06 0.96 -6.32
N LEU A 55 -3.26 0.88 -5.74
CA LEU A 55 -3.57 -0.08 -4.67
C LEU A 55 -3.62 -1.53 -5.16
N ARG A 56 -4.11 -1.78 -6.38
CA ARG A 56 -4.06 -3.12 -6.99
C ARG A 56 -2.63 -3.58 -7.23
N LEU A 57 -1.81 -2.71 -7.82
CA LEU A 57 -0.41 -3.02 -8.08
C LEU A 57 0.35 -3.22 -6.78
N LEU A 58 0.10 -2.40 -5.76
CA LEU A 58 0.66 -2.59 -4.42
C LEU A 58 0.32 -3.97 -3.84
N ALA A 59 -0.96 -4.36 -3.88
CA ALA A 59 -1.41 -5.64 -3.33
C ALA A 59 -0.82 -6.84 -4.08
N GLU A 60 -0.71 -6.73 -5.41
CA GLU A 60 -0.05 -7.75 -6.24
C GLU A 60 1.43 -7.90 -5.84
N ARG A 61 2.17 -6.78 -5.77
CA ARG A 61 3.60 -6.81 -5.46
C ARG A 61 3.88 -7.30 -4.04
N LEU A 62 3.04 -6.92 -3.08
CA LEU A 62 3.11 -7.39 -1.71
C LEU A 62 2.93 -8.91 -1.59
N ALA A 63 2.12 -9.53 -2.46
CA ALA A 63 1.92 -10.97 -2.44
C ALA A 63 3.14 -11.77 -2.94
N TYR A 64 4.04 -11.15 -3.70
CA TYR A 64 5.21 -11.80 -4.30
C TYR A 64 6.54 -11.51 -3.58
N LEU A 65 6.58 -10.53 -2.68
CA LEU A 65 7.80 -10.07 -1.98
C LEU A 65 7.79 -10.52 -0.52
#